data_AF-A0A7X6DT94-F1
#
_entry.id   AF-A0A7X6DT94-F1
#
_cell.length_a   1.000
_cell.length_b   1.000
_cell.length_c   1.000
_cell.angle_alpha   90.00
_cell.angle_beta   90.00
_cell.angle_gamma   90.00
#
_symmetry.space_group_name_H-M   'P 1'
#
loop_
_entity.id
_entity.type
_entity.pdbx_description
1 polymer ?
#
loop_
_entity_poly.entity_id
_entity_poly.type
_entity_poly.pdbx_seq_one_letter_code
_entity_poly.pdbx_strand_id
1 'polypeptide(L)'
;MLKGPDRLVDWGIKECRGDKNSECLEEIERLIDRYRPDMIAVEDYTARGSRRCGRVRELIFEVLKLATRRKIKIKTVSRINIQKAFSEGGARTKHEIATAIATRFPELGPYLPPERKCYMSEDPRMSVFDAVVLGLAFYEKIPVTTLKQ
;
A
#
# COMPACT_ATOMS: atom_id res chain seq x y z
N MET A 1 -0.23 8.98 -1.27
CA MET A 1 1.00 9.75 -1.51
C MET A 1 1.60 10.15 -0.19
N LEU A 2 2.87 9.80 0.05
CA LEU A 2 3.62 10.19 1.25
C LEU A 2 4.70 11.20 0.88
N LYS A 3 4.92 12.21 1.73
CA LYS A 3 6.04 13.15 1.63
C LYS A 3 6.94 12.96 2.86
N GLY A 4 7.91 12.07 2.75
CA GLY A 4 8.62 11.55 3.92
C GLY A 4 7.76 10.57 4.73
N PRO A 5 8.29 10.04 5.84
CA PRO A 5 7.62 9.01 6.63
C PRO A 5 6.47 9.55 7.51
N ASP A 6 6.40 10.86 7.75
CA ASP A 6 5.48 11.44 8.74
C ASP A 6 4.40 12.35 8.14
N ARG A 7 4.28 12.40 6.82
CA ARG A 7 3.28 13.25 6.15
C ARG A 7 2.56 12.53 5.03
N LEU A 8 1.27 12.29 5.23
CA LEU A 8 0.36 11.83 4.19
C LEU A 8 -0.20 13.05 3.42
N VAL A 9 -0.09 13.00 2.09
CA VAL A 9 -0.49 14.11 1.22
C VAL A 9 -1.81 13.84 0.51
N ASP A 10 -2.03 12.59 0.11
CA ASP A 10 -3.22 12.17 -0.62
C ASP A 10 -3.46 10.69 -0.40
N TRP A 11 -4.72 10.28 -0.38
CA TRP A 11 -5.16 8.90 -0.23
C TRP A 11 -6.55 8.73 -0.82
N GLY A 12 -6.88 7.52 -1.26
CA GLY A 12 -8.17 7.26 -1.84
C GLY A 12 -8.30 5.87 -2.42
N ILE A 13 -9.52 5.56 -2.84
CA ILE A 13 -9.89 4.30 -3.48
C ILE A 13 -10.43 4.66 -4.86
N LYS A 14 -9.92 3.99 -5.89
CA LYS A 14 -10.48 4.06 -7.24
C LYS A 14 -11.22 2.77 -7.53
N GLU A 15 -12.49 2.88 -7.88
CA GLU A 15 -13.26 1.78 -8.45
C GLU A 15 -13.16 1.84 -9.98
N CYS A 16 -12.76 0.73 -10.59
CA CYS A 16 -12.71 0.55 -12.04
C CYS A 16 -13.85 -0.39 -12.48
N ARG A 17 -14.68 0.05 -13.43
CA ARG A 17 -15.93 -0.62 -13.80
C ARG A 17 -15.86 -1.35 -15.14
N GLY A 18 -15.02 -0.90 -16.07
CA GLY A 18 -14.75 -1.55 -17.35
C GLY A 18 -13.49 -2.42 -17.29
N ASP A 19 -12.55 -2.18 -18.21
CA ASP A 19 -11.25 -2.83 -18.18
C ASP A 19 -10.45 -2.32 -16.97
N LYS A 20 -10.44 -3.13 -15.92
CA LYS A 20 -9.80 -2.82 -14.65
C LYS A 20 -8.32 -2.51 -14.77
N ASN A 21 -7.60 -3.13 -15.70
CA ASN A 21 -6.16 -2.92 -15.81
C ASN A 21 -5.89 -1.61 -16.55
N SER A 22 -6.56 -1.38 -17.67
CA SER A 22 -6.43 -0.15 -18.45
C SER A 22 -6.88 1.08 -17.65
N GLU A 23 -8.04 1.04 -17.01
CA GLU A 23 -8.55 2.15 -16.17
C GLU A 23 -7.63 2.43 -14.96
N CYS A 24 -7.06 1.38 -14.35
CA CYS A 24 -6.07 1.58 -13.28
C CYS A 24 -4.80 2.25 -13.78
N LEU A 25 -4.28 1.83 -14.95
CA LEU A 25 -3.05 2.40 -15.51
C LEU A 25 -3.24 3.87 -15.88
N GLU A 26 -4.36 4.23 -16.51
CA GLU A 26 -4.70 5.63 -16.81
C GLU A 26 -4.74 6.49 -15.55
N GLU A 27 -5.37 6.01 -14.48
CA GLU A 27 -5.42 6.73 -13.22
C GLU A 27 -4.03 6.85 -12.57
N ILE A 28 -3.20 5.81 -12.64
CA ILE A 28 -1.82 5.86 -12.14
C ILE A 28 -1.00 6.87 -12.95
N GLU A 29 -1.14 6.90 -14.28
CA GLU A 29 -0.49 7.92 -15.13
C GLU A 29 -0.93 9.33 -14.72
N ARG A 30 -2.23 9.55 -14.52
CA ARG A 30 -2.76 10.84 -14.04
C ARG A 30 -2.16 11.26 -12.69
N LEU A 31 -2.01 10.31 -11.76
CA LEU A 31 -1.40 10.58 -10.45
C LEU A 31 0.11 10.86 -10.56
N ILE A 32 0.82 10.15 -11.42
CA ILE A 32 2.24 10.40 -11.72
C ILE A 32 2.41 11.80 -12.29
N ASP A 33 1.61 12.20 -13.27
CA ASP A 33 1.72 13.51 -13.91
C ASP A 33 1.37 14.65 -12.93
N ARG A 34 0.38 14.44 -12.05
CA ARG A 34 -0.04 15.42 -11.03
C ARG A 34 0.97 15.60 -9.91
N TYR A 35 1.46 14.50 -9.34
CA TYR A 35 2.29 14.54 -8.13
C TYR A 35 3.79 14.46 -8.40
N ARG A 36 4.20 14.03 -9.59
CA ARG A 36 5.60 13.82 -10.00
C ARG A 36 6.41 13.09 -8.93
N PRO A 37 6.02 11.86 -8.57
CA PRO A 37 6.68 11.13 -7.50
C PRO A 37 8.11 10.76 -7.88
N ASP A 38 9.04 10.88 -6.94
CA ASP A 38 10.42 10.39 -7.11
C ASP A 38 10.50 8.86 -7.08
N MET A 39 9.49 8.22 -6.48
CA MET A 39 9.44 6.78 -6.30
C MET A 39 8.01 6.22 -6.27
N ILE A 40 7.85 5.00 -6.76
CA ILE A 40 6.64 4.18 -6.62
C ILE A 40 6.99 2.90 -5.85
N ALA A 41 6.20 2.59 -4.82
CA ALA A 41 6.28 1.35 -4.06
C ALA A 41 5.12 0.41 -4.44
N VAL A 42 5.42 -0.85 -4.73
CA VAL A 42 4.43 -1.88 -5.07
C VAL A 42 4.68 -3.17 -4.30
N GLU A 43 3.66 -4.02 -4.19
CA GLU A 43 3.83 -5.37 -3.64
C GLU A 43 4.72 -6.21 -4.56
N ASP A 44 5.68 -6.93 -3.96
CA ASP A 44 6.44 -7.96 -4.66
C ASP A 44 5.57 -9.20 -4.88
N TYR A 45 4.97 -9.29 -6.07
CA TYR A 45 4.11 -10.41 -6.43
C TYR A 45 4.90 -11.69 -6.76
N THR A 46 6.22 -11.62 -6.91
CA THR A 46 7.09 -12.77 -7.20
C THR A 46 7.62 -13.43 -5.93
N ALA A 47 7.58 -12.73 -4.80
CA ALA A 47 8.00 -13.25 -3.51
C ALA A 47 7.21 -14.51 -3.09
N ARG A 48 7.89 -15.40 -2.36
CA ARG A 48 7.29 -16.60 -1.77
C ARG A 48 6.06 -16.23 -0.93
N GLY A 49 4.96 -16.93 -1.16
CA GLY A 49 3.70 -16.71 -0.43
C GLY A 49 2.80 -15.63 -1.03
N SER A 50 3.19 -14.97 -2.13
CA SER A 50 2.29 -14.13 -2.91
C SER A 50 1.11 -14.94 -3.46
N ARG A 51 -0.11 -14.48 -3.17
CA ARG A 51 -1.38 -15.09 -3.62
C ARG A 51 -2.08 -14.28 -4.70
N ARG A 52 -1.39 -13.31 -5.31
CA ARG A 52 -1.98 -12.45 -6.34
C ARG A 52 -2.32 -13.26 -7.59
N CYS A 53 -3.53 -13.08 -8.11
CA CYS A 53 -3.98 -13.73 -9.34
C CYS A 53 -3.29 -13.13 -10.58
N GLY A 54 -3.36 -13.83 -11.72
CA GLY A 54 -2.67 -13.44 -12.96
C GLY A 54 -2.91 -12.00 -13.36
N ARG A 55 -4.18 -11.56 -13.38
CA ARG A 55 -4.55 -10.17 -13.72
C ARG A 55 -3.87 -9.11 -12.84
N VAL A 56 -3.75 -9.36 -11.53
CA VAL A 56 -3.11 -8.40 -10.60
C VAL A 56 -1.59 -8.39 -10.81
N ARG A 57 -0.99 -9.55 -11.10
CA ARG A 57 0.44 -9.62 -11.44
C ARG A 57 0.75 -8.85 -12.72
N GLU A 58 -0.11 -9.00 -13.73
CA GLU A 58 -0.02 -8.24 -14.98
C GLU A 58 -0.16 -6.74 -14.74
N LEU A 59 -1.15 -6.30 -13.93
CA LEU A 59 -1.28 -4.89 -13.58
C LEU A 59 -0.02 -4.35 -12.89
N ILE A 60 0.53 -5.07 -11.89
CA ILE A 60 1.76 -4.63 -11.23
C ILE A 60 2.92 -4.57 -12.22
N PHE A 61 3.05 -5.56 -13.11
CA PHE A 61 4.07 -5.57 -14.14
C PHE A 61 3.99 -4.37 -15.10
N GLU A 62 2.78 -4.00 -15.54
CA GLU A 62 2.58 -2.82 -16.39
C GLU A 62 2.86 -1.51 -15.63
N VAL A 63 2.54 -1.43 -14.33
CA VAL A 63 2.94 -0.30 -13.48
C VAL A 63 4.46 -0.19 -13.36
N LEU A 64 5.17 -1.32 -13.22
CA LEU A 64 6.64 -1.35 -13.18
C LEU A 64 7.26 -0.87 -14.51
N LYS A 65 6.72 -1.31 -15.64
CA LYS A 65 7.12 -0.82 -16.97
C LYS A 65 6.89 0.68 -17.12
N LEU A 66 5.71 1.17 -16.73
CA LEU A 66 5.36 2.58 -16.78
C LEU A 66 6.34 3.42 -15.95
N ALA A 67 6.61 3.01 -14.70
CA ALA A 67 7.55 3.69 -13.82
C ALA A 67 8.97 3.71 -14.43
N THR A 68 9.42 2.59 -14.99
CA THR A 68 10.72 2.48 -15.68
C THR A 68 10.81 3.43 -16.88
N ARG A 69 9.77 3.46 -17.73
CA ARG A 69 9.66 4.36 -18.89
C ARG A 69 9.71 5.83 -18.48
N ARG A 70 9.04 6.17 -17.38
CA ARG A 70 9.03 7.53 -16.79
C ARG A 70 10.27 7.84 -15.93
N LYS A 71 11.23 6.91 -15.84
CA LYS A 71 12.47 7.02 -15.03
C LYS A 71 12.23 7.28 -13.54
N ILE A 72 11.12 6.77 -13.02
CA ILE A 72 10.75 6.85 -11.60
C ILE A 72 11.38 5.67 -10.87
N LYS A 73 11.91 5.89 -9.67
CA LYS A 73 12.49 4.80 -8.88
C LYS A 73 11.40 3.85 -8.43
N ILE A 74 11.73 2.57 -8.32
CA ILE A 74 10.78 1.52 -7.96
C ILE A 74 11.26 0.83 -6.70
N LYS A 75 10.34 0.58 -5.77
CA LYS A 75 10.55 -0.30 -4.63
C LYS A 75 9.50 -1.40 -4.63
N THR A 76 9.94 -2.65 -4.64
CA THR A 76 9.07 -3.80 -4.41
C THR A 76 9.18 -4.25 -2.95
N VAL A 77 8.06 -4.59 -2.34
CA VAL A 77 8.01 -5.01 -0.93
C VAL A 77 7.17 -6.28 -0.80
N SER A 78 7.75 -7.33 -0.23
CA SER A 78 7.03 -8.58 -0.01
C SER A 78 6.11 -8.48 1.20
N ARG A 79 4.97 -9.18 1.13
CA ARG A 79 4.02 -9.29 2.25
C ARG A 79 4.67 -9.85 3.51
N ILE A 80 5.60 -10.81 3.38
CA ILE A 80 6.29 -11.42 4.53
C ILE A 80 7.17 -10.37 5.22
N ASN A 81 7.87 -9.52 4.46
CA ASN A 81 8.70 -8.47 5.05
C ASN A 81 7.84 -7.45 5.81
N ILE A 82 6.68 -7.07 5.26
CA ILE A 82 5.70 -6.22 5.95
C ILE A 82 5.25 -6.90 7.25
N GLN A 83 4.80 -8.15 7.19
CA GLN A 83 4.31 -8.83 8.40
C GLN A 83 5.39 -8.95 9.48
N LYS A 84 6.63 -9.30 9.10
CA LYS A 84 7.74 -9.40 10.04
C LYS A 84 8.02 -8.07 10.72
N ALA A 85 8.17 -7.03 9.92
CA ALA A 85 8.43 -5.67 10.36
C ALA A 85 7.39 -5.14 11.36
N PHE A 86 6.10 -5.37 11.09
CA PHE A 86 5.01 -4.93 11.96
C PHE A 86 4.84 -5.82 13.19
N SER A 87 5.16 -7.12 13.08
CA SER A 87 5.12 -8.04 14.22
C SER A 87 6.17 -7.69 15.27
N GLU A 88 7.34 -7.17 14.86
CA GLU A 88 8.37 -6.66 15.78
C GLU A 88 7.88 -5.48 16.62
N GLY A 89 6.95 -4.66 16.08
CA GLY A 89 6.27 -3.58 16.80
C GLY A 89 4.93 -3.98 17.44
N GLY A 90 4.61 -5.28 17.50
CA GLY A 90 3.41 -5.80 18.17
C GLY A 90 2.16 -5.92 17.30
N ALA A 91 2.16 -5.43 16.06
CA ALA A 91 1.03 -5.55 15.13
C ALA A 91 1.15 -6.82 14.26
N ARG A 92 0.33 -7.83 14.55
CA ARG A 92 0.37 -9.15 13.92
C ARG A 92 -0.73 -9.35 12.89
N THR A 93 -1.86 -8.66 13.05
CA THR A 93 -3.00 -8.73 12.14
C THR A 93 -3.06 -7.53 11.21
N LYS A 94 -3.74 -7.69 10.07
CA LYS A 94 -3.95 -6.58 9.12
C LYS A 94 -4.70 -5.41 9.76
N HIS A 95 -5.64 -5.70 10.66
CA HIS A 95 -6.40 -4.69 11.38
C HIS A 95 -5.57 -3.97 12.44
N GLU A 96 -4.73 -4.68 13.18
CA GLU A 96 -3.76 -4.06 14.10
C GLU A 96 -2.78 -3.14 13.37
N ILE A 97 -2.29 -3.58 12.20
CA ILE A 97 -1.44 -2.76 11.32
C ILE A 97 -2.20 -1.49 10.89
N ALA A 98 -3.44 -1.62 10.41
CA ALA A 98 -4.25 -0.48 10.01
C ALA A 98 -4.52 0.47 11.19
N THR A 99 -4.73 -0.06 12.39
CA THR A 99 -4.93 0.72 13.62
C THR A 99 -3.67 1.49 14.01
N ALA A 100 -2.49 0.86 13.93
CA ALA A 100 -1.21 1.54 14.16
C ALA A 100 -0.98 2.67 13.14
N ILE A 101 -1.34 2.45 11.87
CA ILE A 101 -1.26 3.47 10.83
C ILE A 101 -2.26 4.61 11.07
N ALA A 102 -3.50 4.31 11.47
CA ALA A 102 -4.50 5.33 11.82
C ALA A 102 -4.09 6.16 13.05
N THR A 103 -3.33 5.55 13.97
CA THR A 103 -2.77 6.26 15.12
C THR A 103 -1.65 7.21 14.69
N ARG A 104 -0.81 6.80 13.73
CA ARG A 104 0.27 7.63 13.17
C ARG A 104 -0.26 8.76 12.27
N PHE A 105 -1.32 8.49 11.50
CA PHE A 105 -1.97 9.43 10.59
C PHE A 105 -3.45 9.57 10.97
N PRO A 106 -3.79 10.45 11.93
CA PRO A 106 -5.16 10.62 12.42
C PRO A 106 -6.19 10.92 11.31
N GLU A 107 -5.76 11.53 10.21
CA GLU A 107 -6.58 11.78 9.01
C GLU A 107 -7.13 10.51 8.35
N LEU A 108 -6.51 9.34 8.61
CA LEU A 108 -7.00 8.04 8.17
C LEU A 108 -7.97 7.38 9.16
N GLY A 109 -8.13 7.91 10.36
CA GLY A 109 -9.05 7.39 11.37
C GLY A 109 -10.46 7.13 10.84
N PRO A 110 -11.11 8.07 10.11
CA PRO A 110 -12.43 7.86 9.52
C PRO A 110 -12.49 6.74 8.46
N TYR A 111 -11.34 6.33 7.91
CA TYR A 111 -11.23 5.26 6.92
C TYR A 111 -10.99 3.89 7.54
N LEU A 112 -10.67 3.80 8.84
CA LEU A 112 -10.39 2.54 9.51
C LEU A 112 -11.67 1.68 9.55
N PRO A 113 -11.72 0.53 8.85
CA PRO A 113 -12.88 -0.33 8.88
C PRO A 113 -12.96 -1.09 10.22
N PRO A 114 -14.15 -1.58 10.60
CA PRO A 114 -14.29 -2.46 11.75
C PRO A 114 -13.51 -3.76 11.56
N GLU A 115 -13.24 -4.46 12.65
CA GLU A 115 -12.62 -5.78 12.60
C GLU A 115 -13.44 -6.76 11.75
N ARG A 116 -12.73 -7.45 10.85
CA ARG A 116 -13.35 -8.38 9.90
C ARG A 116 -13.61 -9.72 10.57
N LYS A 117 -14.85 -10.20 10.49
CA LYS A 117 -15.21 -11.56 10.90
C LYS A 117 -14.87 -12.58 9.80
N CYS A 118 -14.74 -13.86 10.14
CA CYS A 118 -14.32 -14.92 9.20
C CYS A 118 -15.21 -15.04 7.95
N TYR A 119 -16.50 -14.73 8.09
CA TYR A 119 -17.51 -14.77 7.02
C TYR A 119 -17.65 -13.47 6.23
N MET A 120 -16.89 -12.43 6.58
CA MET A 120 -16.93 -11.14 5.89
C MET A 120 -15.81 -11.03 4.86
N SER A 121 -16.15 -10.53 3.67
CA SER A 121 -15.18 -10.05 2.70
C SER A 121 -14.38 -8.87 3.28
N GLU A 122 -13.20 -8.61 2.72
CA GLU A 122 -12.39 -7.47 3.14
C GLU A 122 -13.02 -6.15 2.71
N ASP A 123 -13.05 -5.17 3.63
CA ASP A 123 -13.55 -3.83 3.34
C ASP A 123 -12.58 -3.12 2.37
N PRO A 124 -13.08 -2.52 1.27
CA PRO A 124 -12.23 -1.81 0.30
C PRO A 124 -11.34 -0.73 0.92
N ARG A 125 -11.77 -0.10 2.03
CA ARG A 125 -10.98 0.92 2.74
C ARG A 125 -9.67 0.41 3.28
N MET A 126 -9.56 -0.90 3.52
CA MET A 126 -8.32 -1.52 3.95
C MET A 126 -7.17 -1.35 2.94
N SER A 127 -7.50 -1.18 1.65
CA SER A 127 -6.50 -0.95 0.60
C SER A 127 -5.72 0.36 0.78
N VAL A 128 -6.32 1.38 1.42
CA VAL A 128 -5.64 2.64 1.75
C VAL A 128 -4.50 2.38 2.73
N PHE A 129 -4.76 1.59 3.77
CA PHE A 129 -3.75 1.23 4.77
C PHE A 129 -2.64 0.37 4.15
N ASP A 130 -2.98 -0.60 3.30
CA ASP A 130 -1.98 -1.39 2.56
C ASP A 130 -1.05 -0.49 1.73
N ALA A 131 -1.61 0.51 1.04
CA ALA A 131 -0.82 1.44 0.23
C ALA A 131 0.13 2.30 1.09
N VAL A 132 -0.34 2.76 2.26
CA VAL A 132 0.51 3.52 3.20
C VAL A 132 1.62 2.64 3.75
N VAL A 133 1.33 1.40 4.11
CA VAL A 133 2.32 0.43 4.60
C VAL A 133 3.41 0.19 3.56
N LEU A 134 3.05 0.02 2.29
CA LEU A 134 4.01 -0.11 1.19
C LEU A 134 4.88 1.15 1.05
N GLY A 135 4.29 2.34 1.19
CA GLY A 135 5.02 3.59 1.15
C GLY A 135 5.97 3.80 2.33
N LEU A 136 5.57 3.41 3.55
CA LEU A 136 6.43 3.47 4.73
C LEU A 136 7.59 2.47 4.68
N ALA A 137 7.33 1.29 4.12
CA ALA A 137 8.36 0.26 3.90
C ALA A 137 9.50 0.75 2.98
N PHE A 138 9.31 1.84 2.24
CA PHE A 138 10.40 2.51 1.55
C PHE A 138 11.27 3.35 2.50
N TYR A 139 10.66 4.19 3.33
CA TYR A 139 11.39 5.14 4.18
C TYR A 139 12.08 4.47 5.36
N GLU A 140 11.51 3.39 5.89
CA GLU A 140 12.01 2.72 7.08
C GLU A 140 12.69 1.38 6.72
N LYS A 141 13.85 1.10 7.33
CA LYS A 141 14.34 -0.29 7.50
C LYS A 141 13.51 -0.92 8.62
N ILE A 142 12.21 -1.07 8.39
CA ILE A 142 11.15 -1.12 9.40
C ILE A 142 11.54 -1.85 10.72
N PRO A 143 11.45 -1.14 11.85
CA PRO A 143 10.79 -1.63 13.05
C PRO A 143 9.66 -0.66 13.42
N VAL A 144 8.45 -1.19 13.58
CA VAL A 144 7.27 -0.37 13.84
C VAL A 144 7.34 0.23 15.23
N THR A 145 7.11 1.54 15.30
CA THR A 145 7.30 2.41 16.45
C THR A 145 6.70 1.86 17.74
N THR A 146 7.55 1.75 18.75
CA THR A 146 7.24 1.49 20.15
C THR A 146 6.15 2.42 20.66
N LEU A 147 5.01 1.87 21.06
CA LEU A 147 4.09 2.53 21.99
C LEU A 147 4.86 2.72 23.31
N LYS A 148 5.29 3.96 23.60
CA LYS A 148 5.76 4.31 24.94
C LYS A 148 4.53 4.49 25.83
N GLN A 149 4.44 3.57 26.79
CA GLN A 149 3.75 3.55 28.09
C GLN A 149 2.51 4.43 28.25
#